data_AF-U2VX42-F1
#
_entry.id   AF-U2VX42-F1
#
_cell.length_a   1.000
_cell.length_b   1.000
_cell.length_c   1.000
_cell.angle_alpha   90.00
_cell.angle_beta   90.00
_cell.angle_gamma   90.00
#
_symmetry.space_group_name_H-M   'P 1'
#
loop_
_entity.id
_entity.type
_entity.pdbx_description
1 polymer ?
#
loop_
_entity_poly.entity_id
_entity_poly.type
_entity_poly.pdbx_seq_one_letter_code
_entity_poly.pdbx_strand_id
1 'polypeptide(L)' 'MIIEEKDKTFLLKNLDKAAALIEADDVEGLLDEIDGFMTEKGYGPKNFEELNELGREAEQILDRIYYNN' A
#
# COMPACT_ATOMS: atom_id res chain seq x y z
N MET A 1 -12.86 1.77 -6.98
CA MET A 1 -12.15 1.75 -5.69
C MET A 1 -12.20 3.12 -5.02
N ILE A 2 -12.32 3.16 -3.69
CA ILE A 2 -12.26 4.41 -2.90
C ILE A 2 -10.84 4.58 -2.31
N ILE A 3 -10.14 5.65 -2.68
CA ILE A 3 -8.80 6.00 -2.19
C ILE A 3 -8.74 7.51 -1.90
N GLU A 4 -8.25 7.89 -0.71
CA GLU A 4 -8.03 9.30 -0.36
C GLU A 4 -6.83 9.90 -1.13
N GLU A 5 -6.85 11.19 -1.44
CA GLU A 5 -5.76 11.85 -2.19
C GLU A 5 -4.37 11.70 -1.54
N LYS A 6 -4.31 11.68 -0.20
CA LYS A 6 -3.05 11.43 0.53
C LYS A 6 -2.53 10.00 0.29
N ASP A 7 -3.43 9.02 0.29
CA ASP A 7 -3.10 7.61 0.12
C ASP A 7 -2.67 7.38 -1.33
N LYS A 8 -3.40 7.96 -2.29
CA LYS A 8 -3.05 7.95 -3.71
C LYS A 8 -1.65 8.53 -3.95
N THR A 9 -1.31 9.64 -3.30
CA THR A 9 0.03 10.24 -3.41
C THR A 9 1.12 9.31 -2.88
N PHE A 10 0.87 8.64 -1.74
CA PHE A 10 1.81 7.66 -1.20
C PHE A 10 2.00 6.47 -2.15
N LEU A 11 0.91 5.90 -2.67
CA LEU A 11 0.93 4.76 -3.58
C LEU A 11 1.70 5.08 -4.87
N LEU A 12 1.38 6.21 -5.51
CA LEU A 12 2.04 6.64 -6.75
C LEU A 12 3.54 6.96 -6.58
N LYS A 13 3.96 7.33 -5.37
CA LYS A 13 5.36 7.62 -5.07
C LYS A 13 6.19 6.36 -4.79
N ASN A 14 5.57 5.34 -4.21
CA ASN A 14 6.29 4.18 -3.67
C ASN A 14 6.09 2.89 -4.48
N LEU A 15 5.01 2.79 -5.27
CA LEU A 15 4.65 1.59 -6.03
C LEU A 15 4.59 1.91 -7.53
N ASP A 16 5.49 1.32 -8.30
CA ASP A 16 5.60 1.58 -9.74
C ASP A 16 4.30 1.23 -10.51
N LYS A 17 3.56 0.22 -10.04
CA LYS A 17 2.33 -0.24 -10.68
C LYS A 17 1.07 0.46 -10.20
N ALA A 18 1.14 1.28 -9.13
CA ALA A 18 -0.06 1.86 -8.52
C ALA A 18 -0.91 2.65 -9.52
N ALA A 19 -0.29 3.42 -10.42
CA ALA A 19 -1.04 4.21 -11.41
C ALA A 19 -1.91 3.32 -12.31
N ALA A 20 -1.32 2.25 -12.86
CA ALA A 20 -1.99 1.34 -13.76
C ALA A 20 -3.10 0.54 -13.05
N LEU A 21 -2.86 0.08 -11.81
CA LEU A 21 -3.82 -0.68 -11.02
C LEU A 21 -5.02 0.17 -10.60
N ILE A 22 -4.77 1.43 -10.22
CA ILE A 22 -5.85 2.40 -9.91
C ILE A 22 -6.66 2.74 -11.16
N GLU A 23 -6.03 2.96 -12.31
CA GLU A 23 -6.73 3.25 -13.58
C GLU A 23 -7.58 2.06 -14.06
N ALA A 24 -7.09 0.83 -13.85
CA ALA A 24 -7.79 -0.40 -14.19
C ALA A 24 -8.93 -0.77 -13.21
N ASP A 25 -9.09 -0.01 -12.12
CA ASP A 25 -9.96 -0.36 -10.98
C ASP A 25 -9.66 -1.76 -10.39
N ASP A 26 -8.38 -2.18 -10.44
CA ASP A 26 -7.92 -3.49 -9.98
C ASP A 26 -7.59 -3.46 -8.48
N VAL A 27 -8.61 -3.71 -7.65
CA VAL A 27 -8.49 -3.71 -6.19
C VAL A 27 -7.56 -4.82 -5.70
N GLU A 28 -7.73 -6.05 -6.18
CA GLU A 28 -6.93 -7.20 -5.73
C GLU A 28 -5.45 -6.98 -6.09
N GLY A 29 -5.16 -6.59 -7.34
CA GLY A 29 -3.79 -6.32 -7.77
C GLY A 29 -3.14 -5.17 -7.01
N LEU A 30 -3.92 -4.15 -6.62
CA LEU A 30 -3.40 -3.05 -5.80
C LEU A 30 -3.10 -3.49 -4.36
N LEU A 31 -3.96 -4.30 -3.75
CA LEU A 31 -3.73 -4.86 -2.40
C LEU A 31 -2.48 -5.74 -2.38
N ASP A 32 -2.30 -6.60 -3.38
CA ASP A 32 -1.13 -7.46 -3.52
C ASP A 32 0.17 -6.66 -3.67
N GLU A 33 0.14 -5.57 -4.46
CA GLU A 33 1.31 -4.70 -4.63
C GLU A 33 1.67 -3.96 -3.33
N ILE A 34 0.67 -3.54 -2.54
CA ILE A 34 0.89 -2.93 -1.22
C ILE A 34 1.49 -3.95 -0.24
N ASP A 35 0.97 -5.17 -0.20
CA ASP A 35 1.49 -6.24 0.66
C ASP A 35 2.95 -6.61 0.30
N GLY A 36 3.24 -6.72 -1.00
CA GLY A 36 4.60 -6.93 -1.50
C GLY A 36 5.56 -5.81 -1.07
N PHE A 37 5.12 -4.56 -1.16
CA PHE A 37 5.90 -3.41 -0.68
C PHE A 37 6.13 -3.45 0.84
N MET A 38 5.13 -3.82 1.63
CA MET A 38 5.30 -3.98 3.08
C MET A 38 6.31 -5.07 3.40
N THR A 39 6.27 -6.20 2.70
CA THR A 39 7.24 -7.29 2.85
C THR A 39 8.66 -6.83 2.53
N GLU A 40 8.85 -6.04 1.47
CA GLU A 40 10.18 -5.58 1.05
C GLU A 40 10.73 -4.42 1.91
N LYS A 41 9.88 -3.44 2.22
CA LYS A 41 10.28 -2.12 2.75
C LYS A 41 9.52 -1.69 4.00
N GLY A 42 8.47 -2.41 4.39
CA GLY A 42 7.59 -2.03 5.50
C GLY A 42 8.10 -2.45 6.87
N TYR A 43 9.06 -3.37 6.97
CA TYR A 43 9.56 -3.86 8.25
C TYR A 43 10.84 -3.14 8.72
N GLY A 44 10.99 -3.00 10.04
CA GLY A 44 12.13 -2.31 10.67
C GLY A 44 13.42 -3.15 10.67
N PRO A 45 14.61 -2.51 10.52
CA PRO A 45 15.90 -3.21 10.41
C PRO A 45 16.36 -3.91 11.69
N LYS A 46 15.71 -3.65 12.84
CA LYS A 46 16.17 -4.17 14.13
C LYS A 46 15.74 -5.61 14.39
N ASN A 47 14.66 -6.09 13.76
CA ASN A 47 14.12 -7.42 14.03
C ASN A 47 13.11 -7.94 12.99
N PHE A 48 12.67 -7.16 12.00
CA PHE A 48 11.55 -7.55 11.10
C PHE A 48 10.24 -7.94 11.83
N GLU A 49 10.14 -7.65 13.13
CA GLU A 49 8.96 -7.96 13.94
C GLU A 49 7.97 -6.80 13.98
N GLU A 50 8.44 -5.59 13.71
CA GLU A 50 7.63 -4.37 13.75
C GLU A 50 7.66 -3.66 12.39
N LEU A 51 6.50 -3.12 12.01
CA LEU A 51 6.40 -2.22 10.87
C LEU A 51 7.14 -0.91 11.19
N ASN A 52 7.94 -0.45 10.23
CA ASN A 52 8.53 0.88 10.24
C ASN A 52 7.50 1.94 9.81
N GLU A 53 7.92 3.20 9.63
CA GLU A 53 7.01 4.28 9.24
C GLU A 53 6.33 4.03 7.89
N LEU A 54 7.05 3.50 6.89
CA LEU A 54 6.49 3.18 5.58
C LEU A 54 5.51 2.02 5.66
N GLY A 55 5.84 0.99 6.45
CA GLY A 55 4.98 -0.18 6.65
C GLY A 55 3.66 0.18 7.30
N ARG A 56 3.68 1.03 8.34
CA ARG A 56 2.45 1.47 9.02
C ARG A 56 1.55 2.32 8.13
N GLU A 57 2.12 3.19 7.30
CA GLU A 57 1.32 3.96 6.34
C GLU A 57 0.73 3.04 5.28
N ALA A 58 1.51 2.11 4.74
CA ALA A 58 1.04 1.13 3.76
C ALA A 58 -0.07 0.23 4.32
N GLU A 59 0.05 -0.27 5.57
CA GLU A 59 -0.96 -1.08 6.25
C GLU A 59 -2.28 -0.30 6.41
N GLN A 60 -2.21 0.96 6.85
CA GLN A 60 -3.41 1.79 6.97
C GLN A 60 -4.11 2.06 5.63
N ILE A 61 -3.34 2.19 4.54
CA ILE A 61 -3.90 2.36 3.20
C ILE A 61 -4.55 1.04 2.74
N LEU A 62 -3.85 -0.09 2.93
CA LEU A 62 -4.35 -1.42 2.62
C LEU A 62 -5.70 -1.68 3.31
N ASP A 63 -5.76 -1.45 4.62
CA ASP A 63 -6.98 -1.63 5.41
C ASP A 63 -8.14 -0.76 4.88
N ARG A 64 -7.88 0.53 4.59
CA ARG A 64 -8.92 1.41 4.05
C ARG A 64 -9.43 0.92 2.69
N ILE A 65 -8.55 0.42 1.82
CA ILE A 65 -8.97 -0.10 0.52
C ILE A 65 -9.80 -1.38 0.72
N TYR A 66 -9.32 -2.30 1.57
CA TYR A 66 -9.96 -3.58 1.83
C TYR A 66 -11.35 -3.46 2.48
N TYR A 67 -11.53 -2.54 3.44
CA TYR A 67 -12.82 -2.40 4.14
C TYR A 67 -13.83 -1.49 3.45
N ASN A 68 -13.40 -0.64 2.50
CA ASN A 68 -14.30 0.29 1.80
C ASN A 68 -14.72 -0.19 0.41
N ASN A 69 -14.31 -1.38 -0.04
CA ASN A 69 -14.65 -1.96 -1.35
C ASN A 69 -15.03 -3.44 -1.21
#